data_AF-A0A4R4RXQ0-F1
#
_entry.id   AF-A0A4R4RXQ0-F1
#
_cell.length_a   1.000
_cell.length_b   1.000
_cell.length_c   1.000
_cell.angle_alpha   90.00
_cell.angle_beta   90.00
_cell.angle_gamma   90.00
#
_symmetry.space_group_name_H-M   'P 1'
#
loop_
_entity.id
_entity.type
_entity.pdbx_description
1 polymer ?
#
loop_
_entity_poly.entity_id
_entity_poly.type
_entity_poly.pdbx_seq_one_letter_code
_entity_poly.pdbx_strand_id
1 'polypeptide(L)'
;MGLDVVLYRLLHSGSGPRRSSSYATVQVVADPHDVLVGLLQRVRGGGRTPLLDRLDPGGELVVAVEQVPGLLAELRWLGELTVSPAEAEQVRRLVALARRCLRDHDAALRFEGD
;
A
#
# COMPACT_ATOMS: atom_id res chain seq x y z
N MET A 1 11.19 0.26 -12.50
CA MET A 1 11.48 0.12 -11.06
C MET A 1 10.12 0.00 -10.44
N GLY A 2 9.74 -1.24 -10.15
CA GLY A 2 8.37 -1.61 -9.81
C GLY A 2 8.04 -1.21 -8.39
N LEU A 3 6.77 -0.96 -8.11
CA LEU A 3 6.30 -0.65 -6.77
C LEU A 3 5.38 -1.76 -6.27
N ASP A 4 5.92 -2.64 -5.45
CA ASP A 4 5.16 -3.73 -4.87
C ASP A 4 4.51 -3.29 -3.55
N VAL A 5 3.27 -3.73 -3.33
CA VAL A 5 2.53 -3.42 -2.10
C VAL A 5 2.30 -4.69 -1.31
N VAL A 6 2.96 -4.76 -0.16
CA VAL A 6 3.00 -5.92 0.70
C VAL A 6 2.15 -5.68 1.94
N LEU A 7 1.20 -6.57 2.19
CA LEU A 7 0.46 -6.62 3.44
C LEU A 7 1.21 -7.51 4.42
N TYR A 8 1.73 -6.89 5.47
CA TYR A 8 2.33 -7.57 6.60
C TYR A 8 1.31 -7.74 7.71
N ARG A 9 1.37 -8.89 8.38
CA ARG A 9 0.72 -9.10 9.67
C ARG A 9 1.76 -9.32 10.73
N LEU A 10 1.64 -8.57 11.82
CA LEU A 10 2.45 -8.69 13.00
C LEU A 10 1.99 -9.95 13.75
N LEU A 11 2.84 -10.98 13.76
CA LEU A 11 2.62 -12.15 14.58
C LEU A 11 3.10 -11.83 15.98
N HIS A 12 2.16 -11.49 16.87
CA HIS A 12 2.42 -11.41 18.30
C HIS A 12 2.78 -12.80 18.84
N SER A 13 4.07 -13.08 18.99
CA SER A 13 4.54 -14.23 19.77
C SER A 13 4.45 -13.91 21.27
N GLY A 14 3.93 -14.86 22.05
CA GLY A 14 3.46 -14.68 23.44
C GLY A 14 4.47 -14.15 24.46
N SER A 15 3.96 -13.86 25.66
CA SER A 15 4.61 -13.19 26.79
C SER A 15 5.96 -13.80 27.22
N GLY A 16 7.08 -13.22 26.77
CA GLY A 16 8.44 -13.57 27.21
C GLY A 16 9.46 -12.45 26.95
N PRO A 17 10.57 -12.37 27.71
CA PRO A 17 11.48 -11.21 27.78
C PRO A 17 12.39 -10.99 26.55
N ARG A 18 12.27 -11.82 25.49
CA ARG A 18 12.94 -11.63 24.20
C ARG A 18 11.90 -11.65 23.09
N ARG A 19 11.21 -10.52 22.87
CA ARG A 19 10.25 -10.38 21.78
C ARG A 19 10.97 -9.95 20.51
N SER A 20 11.12 -10.90 19.58
CA SER A 20 11.26 -10.57 18.16
C SER A 20 9.85 -10.51 17.59
N SER A 21 9.37 -9.32 17.23
CA SER A 21 8.13 -9.20 16.44
C SER A 21 8.37 -9.87 15.10
N SER A 22 7.71 -11.01 14.85
CA SER A 22 7.80 -11.70 13.57
C SER A 22 6.74 -11.13 12.65
N TYR A 23 7.16 -10.64 11.48
CA TYR A 23 6.25 -10.18 10.44
C TYR A 23 6.00 -11.34 9.48
N ALA A 24 4.74 -11.67 9.25
CA ALA A 24 4.36 -12.60 8.20
C ALA A 24 3.79 -11.82 7.02
N THR A 25 4.36 -12.03 5.83
CA THR A 25 3.77 -11.56 4.59
C THR A 25 2.46 -12.31 4.36
N VAL A 26 1.35 -11.58 4.34
CA VAL A 26 0.01 -12.16 4.13
C VAL A 26 -0.34 -12.17 2.65
N GLN A 27 -0.04 -11.06 1.97
CA GLN A 27 -0.44 -10.87 0.58
C GLN A 27 0.44 -9.80 -0.06
N VAL A 28 0.82 -10.02 -1.32
CA VAL A 28 1.56 -9.06 -2.14
C VAL A 28 0.70 -8.69 -3.34
N VAL A 29 0.62 -7.39 -3.62
CA VAL A 29 0.10 -6.85 -4.88
C VAL A 29 1.30 -6.29 -5.62
N ALA A 30 1.80 -7.08 -6.57
CA ALA A 30 2.89 -6.63 -7.42
C ALA A 30 2.40 -5.54 -8.39
N ASP A 31 3.31 -4.67 -8.83
CA ASP A 31 3.06 -3.68 -9.90
C ASP A 31 3.76 -4.06 -11.20
N PRO A 32 3.27 -5.10 -11.91
CA PRO A 32 3.88 -5.50 -13.16
C PRO A 32 3.71 -4.38 -14.18
N HIS A 33 4.82 -3.96 -14.80
CA HIS A 33 4.91 -2.90 -15.81
C HIS A 33 4.82 -1.45 -15.27
N ASP A 34 5.18 -1.22 -14.01
CA ASP A 34 5.30 0.13 -13.43
C ASP A 34 3.98 0.95 -13.56
N VAL A 35 2.83 0.28 -13.53
CA VAL A 35 1.52 0.89 -13.78
C VAL A 35 1.13 1.82 -12.63
N LEU A 36 1.29 1.35 -11.39
CA LEU A 36 1.07 2.14 -10.19
C LEU A 36 2.08 3.28 -10.10
N VAL A 37 3.35 3.01 -10.40
CA VAL A 37 4.40 4.05 -10.41
C VAL A 37 4.05 5.16 -11.40
N GLY A 38 3.68 4.81 -12.64
CA GLY A 38 3.29 5.78 -13.65
C GLY A 38 2.05 6.60 -13.27
N LEU A 39 1.09 5.96 -12.61
CA LEU A 39 -0.12 6.61 -12.08
C LEU A 39 0.23 7.61 -10.96
N LEU A 40 1.09 7.20 -10.02
CA LEU A 40 1.56 8.04 -8.91
C LEU A 40 2.37 9.25 -9.41
N GLN A 41 3.29 9.05 -10.35
CA GLN A 41 4.06 10.14 -10.94
C GLN A 41 3.18 11.19 -11.61
N ARG A 42 2.05 10.78 -12.21
CA ARG A 42 1.10 11.67 -12.87
C ARG A 42 0.33 12.56 -11.89
N VAL A 43 0.05 12.07 -10.69
CA VAL A 43 -0.72 12.79 -9.67
C VAL A 43 0.15 13.48 -8.61
N ARG A 44 1.44 13.13 -8.56
CA ARG A 44 2.39 13.62 -7.55
C ARG A 44 2.42 15.14 -7.51
N GLY A 45 2.29 15.70 -6.30
CA GLY A 45 2.31 17.15 -6.12
C GLY A 45 1.01 17.86 -6.50
N GLY A 46 -0.04 17.11 -6.88
CA GLY A 46 -1.39 17.63 -7.07
C GLY A 46 -2.14 17.94 -5.77
N GLY A 47 -1.54 17.63 -4.60
CA GLY A 47 -2.05 17.96 -3.27
C GLY A 47 -3.25 17.13 -2.81
N ARG A 48 -3.73 16.18 -3.64
CA ARG A 48 -4.88 15.32 -3.35
C ARG A 48 -4.51 13.93 -2.84
N THR A 49 -3.22 13.61 -2.86
CA THR A 49 -2.67 12.30 -2.46
C THR A 49 -1.52 12.45 -1.46
N PRO A 50 -1.74 13.07 -0.27
CA PRO A 50 -0.66 13.38 0.66
C PRO A 50 0.09 12.16 1.20
N LEU A 51 -0.55 10.99 1.32
CA LEU A 51 0.13 9.76 1.72
C LEU A 51 0.91 9.16 0.55
N LEU A 52 0.30 9.09 -0.64
CA LEU A 52 0.98 8.54 -1.81
C LEU A 52 2.09 9.45 -2.35
N ASP A 53 2.03 10.76 -2.12
CA ASP A 53 3.08 11.72 -2.51
C ASP A 53 4.38 11.50 -1.72
N ARG A 54 4.27 10.94 -0.50
CA ARG A 54 5.40 10.52 0.34
C ARG A 54 6.04 9.23 -0.13
N LEU A 55 5.35 8.49 -0.99
CA LEU A 55 5.86 7.26 -1.53
C LEU A 55 6.98 7.60 -2.53
N ASP A 56 8.16 7.07 -2.24
CA ASP A 56 9.32 7.22 -3.12
C ASP A 56 9.49 5.92 -3.93
N PRO A 57 9.58 5.96 -5.27
CA PRO A 57 9.67 4.75 -6.10
C PRO A 57 10.88 3.86 -5.83
N GLY A 58 11.92 4.36 -5.17
CA GLY A 58 13.08 3.57 -4.71
C GLY A 58 13.17 3.46 -3.19
N GLY A 59 12.09 3.83 -2.49
CA GLY A 59 12.03 3.83 -1.04
C GLY A 59 10.96 2.87 -0.51
N GLU A 60 10.84 2.86 0.80
CA GLU A 60 9.82 2.09 1.49
C GLU A 60 8.87 3.02 2.23
N LEU A 61 7.57 2.77 2.11
CA LEU A 61 6.56 3.49 2.88
C LEU A 61 5.72 2.49 3.66
N VAL A 62 5.74 2.60 4.99
CA VAL A 62 4.86 1.83 5.87
C VAL A 62 3.63 2.67 6.18
N VAL A 63 2.45 2.14 5.85
CA VAL A 63 1.15 2.72 6.17
C VAL A 63 0.53 1.91 7.29
N ALA A 64 0.42 2.54 8.46
CA ALA A 64 -0.21 1.95 9.63
C ALA A 64 -1.74 1.90 9.46
N VAL A 65 -2.42 1.02 10.19
CA VAL A 65 -3.86 0.77 10.03
C VAL A 65 -4.70 2.04 10.22
N GLU A 66 -4.24 2.99 11.05
CA GLU A 66 -4.89 4.27 11.30
C GLU A 66 -4.88 5.20 10.08
N GLN A 67 -3.89 5.05 9.21
CA GLN A 67 -3.73 5.84 7.98
C GLN A 67 -4.45 5.21 6.79
N VAL A 68 -4.86 3.95 6.89
CA VAL A 68 -5.53 3.20 5.82
C VAL A 68 -6.86 3.83 5.36
N PRO A 69 -7.72 4.40 6.22
CA PRO A 69 -8.91 5.10 5.76
C PRO A 69 -8.59 6.31 4.86
N GLY A 70 -7.53 7.05 5.19
CA GLY A 70 -7.02 8.14 4.36
C GLY A 70 -6.48 7.64 3.03
N LEU A 71 -5.67 6.58 3.06
CA LEU A 71 -5.18 5.89 1.87
C LEU A 71 -6.32 5.41 0.95
N LEU A 72 -7.40 4.86 1.52
CA LEU A 72 -8.57 4.44 0.74
C LEU A 72 -9.29 5.60 0.04
N ALA A 73 -9.33 6.78 0.66
CA ALA A 73 -9.87 7.98 0.03
C ALA A 73 -8.99 8.44 -1.15
N GLU A 74 -7.67 8.43 -0.96
CA GLU A 74 -6.69 8.75 -2.01
C GLU A 74 -6.78 7.75 -3.18
N LEU A 75 -6.82 6.44 -2.89
CA LEU A 75 -6.96 5.38 -3.90
C LEU A 75 -8.29 5.47 -4.65
N ARG A 76 -9.38 5.88 -3.99
CA ARG A 76 -10.67 6.11 -4.67
C ARG A 76 -10.54 7.22 -5.69
N TRP A 77 -9.92 8.35 -5.32
CA TRP A 77 -9.70 9.46 -6.23
C TRP A 77 -8.75 9.07 -7.37
N LEU A 78 -7.71 8.29 -7.06
CA LEU A 78 -6.78 7.74 -8.04
C LEU A 78 -7.49 6.83 -9.06
N GLY A 79 -8.46 6.04 -8.60
CA GLY A 79 -9.34 5.20 -9.42
C GLY A 79 -10.21 5.97 -10.40
N GLU A 80 -10.53 7.24 -10.11
CA GLU A 80 -11.28 8.10 -11.04
C GLU A 80 -10.40 8.64 -12.18
N LEU A 81 -9.07 8.65 -11.98
CA LEU A 81 -8.08 9.13 -12.94
C LEU A 81 -7.47 8.03 -13.81
N THR A 82 -7.81 6.77 -13.55
CA THR A 82 -7.28 5.65 -14.36
C THR A 82 -7.81 5.75 -15.79
N VAL A 83 -6.90 5.78 -16.74
CA VAL A 83 -7.19 5.85 -18.18
C VAL A 83 -7.16 4.47 -18.84
N SER A 84 -6.52 3.49 -18.19
CA SER A 84 -6.42 2.13 -18.71
C SER A 84 -7.11 1.09 -17.80
N PRO A 85 -7.60 -0.03 -18.37
CA PRO A 85 -8.15 -1.12 -17.56
C PRO A 85 -7.11 -1.75 -16.63
N ALA A 86 -5.82 -1.73 -17.01
CA ALA A 86 -4.73 -2.21 -16.16
C ALA A 86 -4.54 -1.33 -14.91
N GLU A 87 -4.56 0.00 -15.08
CA GLU A 87 -4.51 0.95 -13.96
C GLU A 87 -5.72 0.76 -13.03
N ALA A 88 -6.92 0.64 -13.59
CA ALA A 88 -8.16 0.43 -12.81
C ALA A 88 -8.13 -0.87 -12.01
N GLU A 89 -7.63 -1.96 -12.61
CA GLU A 89 -7.46 -3.24 -11.94
C GLU A 89 -6.42 -3.15 -10.82
N GLN A 90 -5.30 -2.46 -11.05
CA GLN A 90 -4.26 -2.26 -10.05
C GLN A 90 -4.77 -1.48 -8.83
N VAL A 91 -5.49 -0.37 -9.05
CA VAL A 91 -6.13 0.39 -7.97
C VAL A 91 -7.15 -0.47 -7.22
N ARG A 92 -7.95 -1.29 -7.91
CA ARG A 92 -8.91 -2.20 -7.26
C ARG A 92 -8.22 -3.22 -6.35
N ARG A 93 -7.11 -3.81 -6.78
CA ARG A 93 -6.31 -4.75 -5.97
C ARG A 93 -5.76 -4.08 -4.71
N LEU A 94 -5.25 -2.86 -4.84
CA LEU A 94 -4.78 -2.06 -3.70
C LEU A 94 -5.90 -1.72 -2.73
N VAL A 95 -7.06 -1.30 -3.23
CA VAL A 95 -8.24 -1.02 -2.39
C VAL A 95 -8.69 -2.28 -1.64
N ALA A 96 -8.67 -3.44 -2.28
CA ALA A 96 -8.98 -4.71 -1.63
C ALA A 96 -7.96 -5.05 -0.53
N LEU A 97 -6.66 -4.84 -0.78
CA LEU A 97 -5.58 -5.07 0.18
C LEU A 97 -5.69 -4.11 1.38
N ALA A 98 -5.95 -2.83 1.13
CA ALA A 98 -6.14 -1.81 2.16
C ALA A 98 -7.38 -2.10 3.02
N ARG A 99 -8.50 -2.49 2.41
CA ARG A 99 -9.68 -2.95 3.18
C ARG A 99 -9.40 -4.18 4.02
N ARG A 100 -8.52 -5.08 3.57
CA ARG A 100 -8.11 -6.24 4.35
C ARG A 100 -7.26 -5.83 5.55
N CYS A 101 -6.36 -4.87 5.38
CA CYS A 101 -5.59 -4.28 6.48
C CYS A 101 -6.50 -3.70 7.58
N LEU A 102 -7.59 -3.00 7.22
CA LEU A 102 -8.56 -2.51 8.21
C LEU A 102 -9.28 -3.58 9.02
N ARG A 103 -9.38 -4.81 8.50
CA ARG A 103 -10.05 -5.92 9.19
C ARG A 103 -9.13 -6.64 10.18
N ASP A 104 -7.83 -6.43 10.10
CA ASP A 104 -6.82 -7.12 10.90
C ASP A 104 -6.02 -6.07 11.68
N HIS A 105 -6.29 -5.95 12.99
CA HIS A 105 -5.69 -4.91 13.84
C HIS A 105 -4.17 -5.02 13.95
N ASP A 106 -3.61 -6.19 13.64
CA ASP A 106 -2.17 -6.44 13.64
C ASP A 106 -1.56 -6.32 12.24
N ALA A 107 -2.29 -5.77 11.26
CA ALA A 107 -1.79 -5.63 9.90
C ALA A 107 -1.25 -4.22 9.58
N ALA A 108 -0.17 -4.18 8.80
CA ALA A 108 0.39 -2.96 8.23
C ALA A 108 0.62 -3.16 6.73
N LEU A 109 0.41 -2.10 5.96
CA LEU A 109 0.76 -2.08 4.54
C LEU A 109 2.16 -1.52 4.40
N ARG A 110 2.98 -2.15 3.58
CA ARG A 110 4.28 -1.64 3.18
C ARG A 110 4.31 -1.54 1.67
N PHE A 111 4.73 -0.39 1.20
CA PHE A 111 5.03 -0.14 -0.19
C PHE A 111 6.54 -0.27 -0.35
N GLU A 112 6.97 -1.13 -1.25
CA GLU A 112 8.36 -1.47 -1.50
C GLU A 112 8.68 -1.15 -2.96
N GLY A 113 9.52 -0.14 -3.17
CA GLY A 113 10.10 0.14 -4.47
C GLY A 113 11.32 -0.76 -4.74
N ASP A 114 11.38 -1.35 -5.94
CA ASP A 114 12.54 -2.11 -6.45
C ASP A 114 13.54 -1.21 -7.19
#